data_AF-A0A7U9S0W1-F1
#
_entry.id   AF-A0A7U9S0W1-F1
#
_cell.length_a   1.000
_cell.length_b   1.000
_cell.length_c   1.000
_cell.angle_alpha   90.00
_cell.angle_beta   90.00
_cell.angle_gamma   90.00
#
_symmetry.space_group_name_H-M   'P 1'
#
loop_
_entity.id
_entity.type
_entity.pdbx_description
1 polymer ?
#
loop_
_entity_poly.entity_id
_entity_poly.type
_entity_poly.pdbx_seq_one_letter_code
_entity_poly.pdbx_strand_id
1 'polypeptide(L)' 'MKSLFEQLGGTYHEENGYLIPDLRLPAEEEQPIGLWG' A
#
# COMPACT_ATOMS: atom_id res chain seq x y z
N MET A 1 -11.06 11.57 13.75
CA MET A 1 -10.62 12.06 12.43
C MET A 1 -10.01 10.88 11.70
N LYS A 2 -10.50 10.53 10.51
CA LYS A 2 -9.92 9.42 9.73
C LYS A 2 -8.78 9.95 8.87
N SER A 3 -7.73 9.17 8.71
CA SER A 3 -6.67 9.45 7.74
C SER A 3 -7.21 9.41 6.31
N LEU A 4 -6.50 10.07 5.37
CA LEU A 4 -6.82 9.97 3.94
C LEU A 4 -6.80 8.52 3.46
N PHE A 5 -5.87 7.70 3.98
CA PHE A 5 -5.75 6.30 3.60
C PHE A 5 -7.00 5.49 4.00
N GLU A 6 -7.51 5.65 5.23
CA GLU A 6 -8.77 5.03 5.66
C GLU A 6 -9.98 5.53 4.86
N GLN A 7 -9.98 6.80 4.45
CA GLN A 7 -11.05 7.36 3.61
C GLN A 7 -11.05 6.73 2.21
N LEU A 8 -9.88 6.34 1.69
CA LEU A 8 -9.71 5.63 0.42
C LEU A 8 -9.92 4.11 0.55
N GLY A 9 -10.28 3.61 1.73
CA GLY A 9 -10.52 2.18 1.98
C GLY A 9 -9.28 1.37 2.37
N GLY A 10 -8.16 2.03 2.66
CA GLY A 10 -6.97 1.42 3.24
C GLY A 10 -7.17 1.00 4.69
N THR A 11 -6.44 -0.03 5.13
CA THR A 11 -6.48 -0.55 6.49
C THR A 11 -5.09 -0.49 7.12
N TYR A 12 -5.05 -0.46 8.45
CA TYR A 12 -3.80 -0.50 9.21
C TYR A 12 -3.81 -1.71 10.13
N HIS A 13 -2.63 -2.26 10.39
CA HIS A 13 -2.40 -3.20 11.47
C HIS A 13 -1.40 -2.60 12.48
N GLU A 14 -1.47 -3.05 13.72
CA GLU A 14 -0.58 -2.58 14.79
C GLU A 14 0.65 -3.51 14.89
N GLU A 15 1.84 -2.92 14.80
CA GLU A 15 3.11 -3.59 15.09
C GLU A 15 3.92 -2.75 16.07
N ASN A 16 4.27 -3.33 17.23
CA ASN A 16 5.11 -2.66 18.24
C ASN A 16 4.63 -1.25 18.64
N GLY A 17 3.31 -1.02 18.66
CA GLY A 17 2.70 0.29 18.96
C GLY A 17 2.63 1.28 17.79
N TYR A 18 2.99 0.84 16.58
CA TYR A 18 2.87 1.63 15.35
C TYR A 18 1.74 1.10 14.47
N LEU A 19 0.97 2.00 13.88
CA LEU A 19 -0.03 1.67 12.86
C LEU A 19 0.64 1.61 11.48
N ILE A 20 0.82 0.41 10.96
CA ILE A 20 1.46 0.14 9.68
C ILE A 20 0.37 -0.05 8.62
N PRO A 21 0.43 0.67 7.47
CA PRO A 21 -0.58 0.55 6.43
C PRO A 21 -0.49 -0.80 5.70
N ASP A 22 -1.63 -1.44 5.47
CA ASP A 22 -1.76 -2.67 4.67
C ASP A 22 -1.63 -2.36 3.18
N LEU A 23 -0.40 -2.11 2.73
CA LEU A 23 -0.12 -1.88 1.32
C LEU A 23 -0.17 -3.20 0.55
N ARG A 24 -1.07 -3.27 -0.43
CA ARG A 24 -1.10 -4.37 -1.40
C ARG A 24 -0.55 -3.85 -2.70
N LEU A 25 0.45 -4.55 -3.24
CA LEU A 25 0.85 -4.31 -4.61
C LEU A 25 -0.36 -4.59 -5.50
N PRO A 26 -0.66 -3.72 -6.50
CA PRO A 26 -1.59 -4.11 -7.54
C PRO A 26 -1.10 -5.43 -8.13
N ALA A 27 -2.03 -6.30 -8.55
CA ALA A 27 -1.65 -7.47 -9.31
C ALA A 27 -0.80 -6.98 -10.49
N GLU A 28 0.46 -7.40 -10.55
CA GLU A 28 1.35 -7.03 -11.63
C GLU A 28 0.68 -7.47 -12.93
N GLU A 29 0.29 -6.53 -13.78
CA GLU A 29 0.49 -6.80 -15.20
C GLU A 29 2.01 -6.93 -15.32
N GLU A 30 2.50 -8.10 -15.71
CA GLU A 30 3.92 -8.41 -15.92
C GLU A 30 4.52 -7.45 -16.96
N GLN A 31 4.72 -6.18 -16.60
CA GLN A 31 5.37 -5.22 -17.46
C GLN A 31 6.86 -5.44 -17.28
N PRO A 32 7.60 -5.77 -18.35
CA PRO A 32 9.02 -6.06 -18.24
C PRO A 32 9.73 -4.83 -17.66
N ILE A 33 10.36 -5.01 -16.50
CA ILE A 33 11.21 -4.01 -15.87
C ILE A 33 12.40 -3.78 -16.80
N GLY A 34 12.44 -2.63 -17.49
CA GLY A 34 13.62 -2.20 -18.24
C GLY A 34 13.39 -1.66 -19.65
N LEU A 35 12.42 -0.77 -19.86
CA LEU A 35 12.28 -0.10 -21.17
C LEU A 35 13.30 1.04 -21.40
N TRP A 36 13.96 1.55 -20.36
CA TRP A 36 14.91 2.66 -20.49
C TRP A 36 16.17 2.39 -19.66
N GLY A 37 17.22 1.95 -20.34
CA GLY A 37 18.61 1.97 -19.86
C GLY A 37 19.39 3.15 -20.43
#